data_AF-A0A1Q4BH17-F1
#
_entry.id   AF-A0A1Q4BH17-F1
#
_cell.length_a   1.000
_cell.length_b   1.000
_cell.length_c   1.000
_cell.angle_alpha   90.00
_cell.angle_beta   90.00
_cell.angle_gamma   90.00
#
_symmetry.space_group_name_H-M   'P 1'
#
loop_
_entity.id
_entity.type
_entity.pdbx_description
1 polymer ?
#
loop_
_entity_poly.entity_id
_entity_poly.type
_entity_poly.pdbx_seq_one_letter_code
_entity_poly.pdbx_strand_id
1 'polypeptide(L)'
;MARADDEYLFDALKKPAYRKAWTAMLSGEKNIPGWLIAFGKGGPGVAGPLKTITVEGRKMQASNVCKPHDCAGNELHIFFSLDASSAIGSLTSEGQRPRYLGAPTPAQRMALDRAMAN
;
A
#
# COMPACT_ATOMS: atom_id res chain seq x y z
N MET A 1 0.38 -18.35 -14.96
CA MET A 1 -0.01 -17.41 -16.04
C MET A 1 -0.14 -16.03 -15.42
N ALA A 2 0.87 -15.17 -15.57
CA ALA A 2 0.74 -13.75 -15.24
C ALA A 2 -0.08 -13.10 -16.35
N ARG A 3 -1.17 -12.38 -16.01
CA ARG A 3 -1.79 -11.49 -16.99
C ARG A 3 -0.77 -10.37 -17.23
N ALA A 4 -0.19 -10.34 -18.42
CA ALA A 4 0.93 -9.50 -18.81
C ALA A 4 0.63 -7.98 -18.83
N ASP A 5 -0.50 -7.54 -18.25
CA ASP A 5 -0.99 -6.16 -18.28
C ASP A 5 -1.29 -5.59 -16.87
N ASP A 6 -1.33 -6.44 -15.83
CA ASP A 6 -1.55 -6.00 -14.46
C ASP A 6 -0.20 -5.64 -13.82
N GLU A 7 0.14 -4.35 -13.78
CA GLU A 7 1.33 -3.86 -13.07
C GLU A 7 1.21 -4.21 -11.58
N TYR A 8 2.20 -4.89 -11.01
CA TYR A 8 2.21 -5.23 -9.59
C TYR A 8 2.86 -4.14 -8.74
N LEU A 9 2.54 -4.10 -7.44
CA LEU A 9 3.13 -3.11 -6.53
C LEU A 9 4.67 -3.15 -6.52
N PHE A 10 5.26 -4.35 -6.61
CA PHE A 10 6.71 -4.46 -6.70
C PHE A 10 7.29 -3.87 -8.00
N ASP A 11 6.54 -3.88 -9.11
CA ASP A 11 6.93 -3.23 -10.35
C ASP A 11 6.75 -1.72 -10.29
N ALA A 12 5.61 -1.25 -9.75
CA ALA A 12 5.38 0.17 -9.56
C ALA A 12 6.45 0.82 -8.67
N LEU A 13 6.87 0.15 -7.59
CA LEU A 13 7.93 0.66 -6.70
C LEU A 13 9.32 0.72 -7.33
N LYS A 14 9.55 0.11 -8.51
CA LYS A 14 10.77 0.36 -9.30
C LYS A 14 10.77 1.76 -9.92
N LYS A 15 9.59 2.36 -10.15
CA LYS A 15 9.45 3.71 -10.67
C LYS A 15 9.74 4.72 -9.55
N PRO A 16 10.51 5.79 -9.83
CA PRO A 16 10.96 6.73 -8.81
C PRO A 16 9.80 7.49 -8.13
N ALA A 17 8.73 7.82 -8.87
CA ALA A 17 7.58 8.53 -8.31
C ALA A 17 6.87 7.71 -7.21
N TYR A 18 6.51 6.45 -7.51
CA TYR A 18 5.88 5.55 -6.54
C TYR A 18 6.80 5.26 -5.36
N ARG A 19 8.08 5.02 -5.61
CA ARG A 19 9.05 4.80 -4.53
C ARG A 19 9.17 6.01 -3.60
N LYS A 20 9.14 7.22 -4.15
CA LYS A 20 9.16 8.46 -3.37
C LYS A 20 7.89 8.61 -2.53
N ALA A 21 6.72 8.39 -3.11
CA ALA A 21 5.45 8.44 -2.39
C ALA A 21 5.36 7.37 -1.29
N TRP A 22 5.78 6.14 -1.57
CA TRP A 22 5.90 5.06 -0.59
C TRP A 22 6.81 5.46 0.58
N THR A 23 8.01 5.94 0.27
CA THR A 23 8.98 6.32 1.30
C THR A 23 8.46 7.48 2.13
N ALA A 24 7.86 8.50 1.50
CA ALA A 24 7.27 9.64 2.20
C ALA A 24 6.14 9.22 3.15
N MET A 25 5.26 8.31 2.70
CA MET A 25 4.19 7.74 3.52
C MET A 25 4.75 7.02 4.77
N LEU A 26 5.83 6.25 4.62
CA LEU A 26 6.45 5.54 5.75
C LEU A 26 7.26 6.47 6.66
N SER A 27 7.96 7.47 6.11
CA SER A 27 8.81 8.39 6.87
C SER A 27 8.04 9.30 7.83
N GLY A 28 6.77 9.58 7.55
CA GLY A 28 5.90 10.35 8.45
C GLY A 28 5.42 9.55 9.67
N GLU A 29 5.64 8.25 9.70
CA GLU A 29 4.97 7.34 10.63
C GLU A 29 5.95 6.74 11.63
N LYS A 30 5.49 6.55 12.87
CA LYS A 30 6.27 5.93 13.95
C LYS A 30 6.02 4.43 14.01
N ASN A 31 7.08 3.65 14.27
CA ASN A 31 7.06 2.19 14.40
C ASN A 31 6.64 1.45 13.13
N ILE A 32 7.22 1.83 11.99
CA ILE A 32 7.05 1.08 10.74
C ILE A 32 7.81 -0.24 10.82
N PRO A 33 7.18 -1.38 10.50
CA PRO A 33 7.85 -2.67 10.45
C PRO A 33 9.02 -2.67 9.45
N GLY A 34 10.16 -3.24 9.86
CA GLY A 34 11.36 -3.29 9.01
C GLY A 34 11.14 -4.01 7.67
N TRP A 35 10.19 -4.96 7.60
CA TRP A 35 9.87 -5.68 6.37
C TRP A 35 9.24 -4.77 5.30
N LEU A 36 8.44 -3.76 5.68
CA LEU A 36 7.89 -2.77 4.73
C LEU A 36 8.99 -1.86 4.17
N ILE A 37 9.94 -1.48 5.02
CA ILE A 37 11.12 -0.70 4.60
C ILE A 37 11.97 -1.51 3.63
N ALA A 38 12.17 -2.80 3.91
CA ALA A 38 12.89 -3.71 3.03
C ALA A 38 12.15 -3.91 1.70
N PHE A 39 10.83 -4.16 1.73
CA PHE A 39 10.00 -4.31 0.53
C PHE A 39 10.07 -3.09 -0.39
N GLY A 40 9.98 -1.88 0.16
CA GLY A 40 10.14 -0.63 -0.62
C GLY A 40 11.52 -0.44 -1.28
N LYS A 41 12.51 -1.25 -0.88
CA LYS A 41 13.85 -1.29 -1.48
C LYS A 41 14.06 -2.49 -2.41
N GLY A 42 13.02 -3.27 -2.69
CA GLY A 42 13.09 -4.50 -3.49
C GLY A 42 13.26 -5.79 -2.67
N GLY A 43 13.03 -5.71 -1.36
CA GLY A 43 13.03 -6.88 -0.48
C GLY A 43 11.82 -7.79 -0.68
N PRO A 44 11.80 -8.96 -0.02
CA PRO A 44 10.76 -9.96 -0.19
C PRO A 44 9.41 -9.46 0.33
N GLY A 45 8.35 -9.68 -0.44
CA GLY A 45 6.97 -9.35 -0.07
C GLY A 45 5.98 -9.93 -1.08
N VAL A 46 4.80 -10.31 -0.61
CA VAL A 46 3.73 -10.81 -1.48
C VAL A 46 2.85 -9.61 -1.80
N ALA A 47 3.04 -9.04 -2.99
CA ALA A 47 2.32 -7.86 -3.44
C ALA A 47 1.20 -8.24 -4.41
N GLY A 48 0.07 -7.55 -4.32
CA GLY A 48 -1.00 -7.63 -5.30
C GLY A 48 -0.76 -6.76 -6.55
N PRO A 49 -1.63 -6.91 -7.56
CA PRO A 49 -1.66 -6.03 -8.73
C PRO A 49 -2.19 -4.64 -8.33
N LEU A 50 -1.71 -3.59 -9.00
CA LEU A 50 -2.32 -2.27 -8.94
C LEU A 50 -3.63 -2.28 -9.72
N LYS A 51 -4.69 -1.85 -9.06
CA LYS A 51 -6.01 -1.66 -9.65
C LYS A 51 -6.41 -0.21 -9.55
N THR A 52 -6.91 0.37 -10.65
CA THR A 52 -7.49 1.70 -10.57
C THR A 52 -8.84 1.64 -9.87
N ILE A 53 -8.96 2.35 -8.75
CA ILE A 53 -10.20 2.54 -7.99
C ILE A 53 -10.60 4.01 -8.04
N THR A 54 -11.87 4.29 -7.76
CA THR A 54 -12.36 5.66 -7.63
C THR A 54 -12.84 5.89 -6.20
N VAL A 55 -12.23 6.85 -5.52
CA VAL A 55 -12.58 7.26 -4.15
C VAL A 55 -13.01 8.73 -4.21
N GLU A 56 -14.26 9.02 -3.85
CA GLU A 56 -14.84 10.38 -3.94
C GLU A 56 -14.68 11.04 -5.33
N GLY A 57 -14.86 10.27 -6.40
CA GLY A 57 -14.69 10.79 -7.77
C GLY A 57 -13.23 10.99 -8.20
N ARG A 58 -12.26 10.73 -7.32
CA ARG A 58 -10.82 10.75 -7.64
C ARG A 58 -10.34 9.34 -7.96
N LYS A 59 -9.76 9.18 -9.15
CA LYS A 59 -9.09 7.93 -9.52
C LYS A 59 -7.78 7.79 -8.75
N MET A 60 -7.57 6.62 -8.18
CA MET A 60 -6.39 6.24 -7.40
C MET A 60 -5.97 4.82 -7.81
N GLN A 61 -4.72 4.45 -7.59
CA GLN A 61 -4.27 3.08 -7.79
C GLN A 61 -4.15 2.37 -6.45
N ALA A 62 -4.98 1.35 -6.25
CA ALA A 62 -4.98 0.51 -5.08
C ALA A 62 -4.15 -0.74 -5.28
N SER A 63 -3.42 -1.12 -4.24
CA SER A 63 -2.74 -2.41 -4.15
C SER A 63 -2.64 -2.83 -2.70
N ASN A 64 -2.20 -4.06 -2.47
CA ASN A 64 -1.82 -4.55 -1.16
C ASN A 64 -0.43 -5.19 -1.19
N VAL A 65 0.17 -5.34 -0.02
CA VAL A 65 1.33 -6.18 0.22
C VAL A 65 1.22 -6.84 1.57
N CYS A 66 1.56 -8.11 1.65
CA CYS A 66 1.66 -8.82 2.91
C CYS A 66 3.05 -9.43 3.12
N LYS A 67 3.40 -9.60 4.40
CA LYS A 67 4.65 -10.21 4.82
C LYS A 67 4.64 -11.70 4.45
N PRO A 68 5.68 -12.21 3.77
CA PRO A 68 5.78 -13.64 3.45
C PRO A 68 5.67 -14.48 4.72
N HIS A 69 4.90 -15.57 4.65
CA HIS A 69 4.60 -16.50 5.76
C HIS A 69 3.71 -15.94 6.90
N ASP A 70 3.34 -14.66 6.87
CA ASP A 70 2.64 -13.99 7.99
C ASP A 70 1.59 -13.00 7.49
N CYS A 71 0.90 -13.35 6.39
CA CYS A 71 -0.01 -12.40 5.74
C CYS A 71 -1.23 -12.04 6.60
N ALA A 72 -1.74 -12.97 7.42
CA ALA A 72 -2.96 -12.77 8.21
C ALA A 72 -2.81 -11.72 9.34
N GLY A 73 -1.58 -11.42 9.75
CA GLY A 73 -1.30 -10.43 10.80
C GLY A 73 -0.49 -9.23 10.31
N ASN A 74 0.20 -9.35 9.16
CA ASN A 74 1.13 -8.33 8.70
C ASN A 74 0.89 -8.01 7.22
N GLU A 75 -0.07 -7.12 6.99
CA GLU A 75 -0.43 -6.64 5.65
C GLU A 75 -0.60 -5.13 5.61
N LEU A 76 -0.35 -4.57 4.44
CA LEU A 76 -0.54 -3.16 4.14
C LEU A 76 -1.39 -3.04 2.89
N HIS A 77 -2.53 -2.37 3.02
CA HIS A 77 -3.31 -1.87 1.89
C HIS A 77 -2.84 -0.46 1.58
N ILE A 78 -2.56 -0.16 0.32
CA ILE A 78 -1.98 1.11 -0.10
C ILE A 78 -2.68 1.65 -1.34
N PHE A 79 -3.05 2.93 -1.30
CA PHE A 79 -3.57 3.66 -2.43
C PHE A 79 -2.61 4.78 -2.82
N PHE A 80 -2.23 4.81 -4.10
CA PHE A 80 -1.47 5.88 -4.71
C PHE A 80 -2.42 6.83 -5.44
N SER A 81 -2.09 8.12 -5.45
CA SER A 81 -2.66 9.04 -6.44
C SER A 81 -2.25 8.61 -7.85
N LEU A 82 -3.06 8.92 -8.87
CA LEU A 82 -2.75 8.57 -10.27
C LEU A 82 -1.39 9.09 -10.75
N ASP A 83 -1.01 10.27 -10.27
CA ASP A 83 0.27 10.92 -10.54
C ASP A 83 1.42 10.40 -9.66
N ALA A 84 1.14 9.46 -8.74
CA ALA A 84 2.09 8.90 -7.78
C ALA A 84 2.85 9.94 -6.93
N SER A 85 2.31 11.14 -6.71
CA SER A 85 2.93 12.15 -5.83
C SER A 85 2.70 11.86 -4.35
N SER A 86 1.62 11.16 -4.01
CA SER A 86 1.28 10.81 -2.64
C SER A 86 0.76 9.38 -2.56
N ALA A 87 1.04 8.74 -1.42
CA ALA A 87 0.51 7.44 -1.07
C ALA A 87 -0.11 7.50 0.32
N ILE A 88 -1.18 6.74 0.49
CA ILE A 88 -1.85 6.53 1.75
C ILE A 88 -2.02 5.03 1.94
N GLY A 89 -2.08 4.57 3.19
CA GLY A 89 -2.27 3.16 3.44
C GLY A 89 -2.91 2.85 4.77
N SER A 90 -3.28 1.59 4.94
CA SER A 90 -3.70 1.02 6.20
C SER A 90 -2.83 -0.19 6.49
N LEU A 91 -2.03 -0.08 7.55
CA LEU A 91 -1.12 -1.11 8.03
C LEU A 91 -1.80 -1.92 9.13
N THR A 92 -1.93 -3.21 8.88
CA THR A 92 -2.29 -4.21 9.88
C THR A 92 -1.02 -4.85 10.41
N SER A 93 -0.89 -4.87 11.73
CA SER A 93 0.19 -5.56 12.43
C SER A 93 -0.42 -6.53 13.43
N GLU A 94 0.21 -7.69 13.63
CA GLU A 94 -0.32 -8.76 14.47
C GLU A 94 -0.66 -8.26 15.87
N GLY A 95 -1.87 -8.56 16.34
CA GLY A 95 -2.37 -8.17 17.65
C GLY A 95 -2.61 -6.66 17.83
N GLN A 96 -2.45 -5.85 16.77
CA GLN A 96 -2.65 -4.41 16.80
C GLN A 96 -3.83 -3.99 15.93
N ARG A 97 -4.44 -2.85 16.28
CA ARG A 97 -5.45 -2.23 15.43
C ARG A 97 -4.80 -1.71 14.15
N PRO A 98 -5.49 -1.76 13.00
CA PRO A 98 -5.01 -1.15 11.77
C PRO A 98 -4.66 0.33 11.97
N ARG A 99 -3.55 0.75 11.38
CA ARG A 99 -3.04 2.12 11.46
C ARG A 99 -3.01 2.74 10.09
N TYR A 100 -3.58 3.92 9.98
CA TYR A 100 -3.52 4.71 8.76
C TYR A 100 -2.15 5.37 8.59
N LEU A 101 -1.61 5.31 7.38
CA LEU A 101 -0.34 5.93 6.99
C LEU A 101 -0.62 7.02 5.94
N GLY A 102 0.16 8.10 5.96
CA GLY A 102 0.08 9.16 4.95
C GLY A 102 -1.11 10.12 5.09
N ALA A 103 -1.74 10.17 6.27
CA ALA A 103 -2.85 11.08 6.60
C ALA A 103 -4.05 11.06 5.60
N PRO A 104 -4.71 9.90 5.41
CA PRO A 104 -5.85 9.79 4.50
C PRO A 104 -7.05 10.65 4.91
N THR A 105 -7.85 11.10 3.94
CA THR A 105 -9.16 11.75 4.18
C THR A 105 -10.18 10.76 4.76
N PRO A 106 -11.29 11.21 5.36
CA PRO A 106 -12.32 10.31 5.90
C PRO A 106 -12.83 9.28 4.89
N ALA A 107 -13.08 9.65 3.64
CA ALA A 107 -13.55 8.70 2.64
C ALA A 107 -12.46 7.75 2.15
N GLN A 108 -11.20 8.20 2.12
CA GLN A 108 -10.06 7.33 1.83
C GLN A 108 -9.87 6.29 2.94
N ARG A 109 -10.06 6.67 4.21
CA ARG A 109 -10.09 5.70 5.33
C ARG A 109 -11.17 4.66 5.13
N MET A 110 -12.40 5.08 4.84
CA MET A 110 -13.49 4.13 4.54
C MET A 110 -13.21 3.22 3.35
N ALA A 111 -12.52 3.73 2.33
CA ALA A 111 -12.09 2.92 1.19
C ALA A 111 -11.00 1.90 1.58
N LEU A 112 -10.05 2.30 2.43
CA LEU A 112 -9.03 1.39 2.99
C LEU A 112 -9.67 0.33 3.90
N ASP A 113 -10.61 0.71 4.77
CA ASP A 113 -11.35 -0.21 5.63
C ASP A 113 -12.10 -1.27 4.81
N ARG A 114 -12.76 -0.85 3.72
CA ARG A 114 -13.42 -1.80 2.80
C ARG A 114 -12.43 -2.70 2.07
N ALA A 115 -11.24 -2.21 1.74
CA ALA A 115 -10.20 -3.03 1.12
C ALA A 115 -9.63 -4.08 2.08
N MET A 116 -9.58 -3.79 3.38
CA MET A 116 -9.17 -4.73 4.43
C MET A 116 -10.26 -5.76 4.79
N ALA A 117 -11.53 -5.39 4.63
CA ALA A 117 -12.67 -6.24 5.03
C ALA A 117 -13.03 -7.34 4.02
N ASN A 118 -12.27 -7.48 2.92
CA ASN A 118 -12.62 -8.35 1.78
C ASN A 118 -11.60 -9.46 1.52
#